data_AF-A0A6H5HFC1-F1
#
_entry.id   AF-A0A6H5HFC1-F1
#
_cell.length_a   1.000
_cell.length_b   1.000
_cell.length_c   1.000
_cell.angle_alpha   90.00
_cell.angle_beta   90.00
_cell.angle_gamma   90.00
#
_symmetry.space_group_name_H-M   'P 1'
#
loop_
_entity.id
_entity.type
_entity.pdbx_description
1 polymer ?
#
loop_
_entity_poly.entity_id
_entity_poly.type
_entity_poly.pdbx_seq_one_letter_code
_entity_poly.pdbx_strand_id
1 'polypeptide(L)'
;MNNGWWTIGAHKTEPEPAKADDDDGIEGHEIVENDGETTRLWRFRVRADVNPGEKVAVSGNCSALGNWKHDQVFFLNRESCGNVWSNSTRIPLNAQIEYRYVVMIVVEPDGHKVTQKHHVVRKWETNKNPRLIPEGELLSKRLKLAGKTSMQALEPDTLGYYNNKELISRGWLTTETAIQLKLFNNNLQIWKSKLKNHRAMMMDFYSYPPQADSQPDEPPYHVGFSYFLPNAMKNSEGQVVVPITSTRHRPIGEVHVEYLMIKPTPHYTCDLSFSLHREWKENWHGLDVGHRGAGTSFRGEHKQCAEVRENTIASLKSAAGHGADFVEFDVQLSRDLVPVLYHDFYVAIAMKRKKQLVAEETIQLPVKDLSLEQLQRLKLFHINEQVTSSKFSDEHLEEHQPFPTLQQALEIVDKSVGFNIEIKWTMQLKDGTYELYHPFDLNLYLDTVLEVVLNHAQGRNIVFSCFHPDICAMIRLKQNRYPVMFLTQGITDKYPAYHDPRCQNVPIAVLFAVNMDILGINVHTEDLLRDSSQVELVKRAGLVLFCWGDDNNDVDTIKLLKDMGIHAVIYDSIDKLGTKEVKESIFSLEAKGHECMLIRAAAERADKDEYLHPTTPQSLEVPTRCLLLD
;
A
#
# COMPACT_ATOMS: atom_id res chain seq x y z
N MET A 1 -14.74 19.82 0.43
CA MET A 1 -15.25 19.92 -0.96
C MET A 1 -15.42 18.50 -1.49
N ASN A 2 -16.46 18.21 -2.29
CA ASN A 2 -16.67 16.86 -2.81
C ASN A 2 -15.78 16.62 -4.04
N ASN A 3 -14.85 15.67 -3.95
CA ASN A 3 -14.00 15.28 -5.07
C ASN A 3 -14.82 14.47 -6.09
N GLY A 4 -15.37 15.15 -7.09
CA GLY A 4 -16.17 14.53 -8.16
C GLY A 4 -15.31 13.71 -9.12
N TRP A 5 -15.47 12.39 -9.10
CA TRP A 5 -14.89 11.49 -10.10
C TRP A 5 -15.85 11.38 -11.29
N TRP A 6 -15.46 11.91 -12.46
CA TRP A 6 -16.26 11.81 -13.68
C TRP A 6 -16.04 10.45 -14.37
N THR A 7 -16.94 9.50 -14.14
CA THR A 7 -16.98 8.23 -14.89
C THR A 7 -17.67 8.41 -16.25
N ILE A 8 -17.17 7.70 -17.26
CA ILE A 8 -17.80 7.66 -18.59
C ILE A 8 -19.12 6.89 -18.46
N GLY A 9 -20.23 7.53 -18.85
CA GLY A 9 -21.56 6.94 -18.74
C GLY A 9 -21.71 5.68 -19.60
N ALA A 10 -21.84 4.53 -18.94
CA ALA A 10 -22.29 3.29 -19.57
C ALA A 10 -23.74 3.46 -20.09
N HIS A 11 -24.07 2.83 -21.21
CA HIS A 11 -25.43 2.87 -21.75
C HIS A 11 -26.38 2.08 -20.82
N LYS A 12 -27.58 2.64 -20.57
CA LYS A 12 -28.63 1.94 -19.82
C LYS A 12 -29.10 0.69 -20.58
N THR A 13 -28.95 -0.46 -19.94
CA THR A 13 -29.96 -1.51 -19.92
C THR A 13 -30.38 -1.69 -18.47
N GLU A 14 -31.60 -1.25 -18.15
CA GLU A 14 -32.21 -1.54 -16.84
C GLU A 14 -32.69 -3.00 -16.88
N PRO A 15 -32.20 -3.89 -15.99
CA PRO A 15 -32.80 -5.21 -15.85
C PRO A 15 -34.22 -5.06 -15.30
N GLU A 16 -35.14 -5.93 -15.73
CA GLU A 16 -36.44 -6.02 -15.05
C GLU A 16 -36.23 -6.33 -13.56
N PRO A 17 -37.07 -5.80 -12.65
CA PRO A 17 -36.99 -6.15 -11.25
C PRO A 17 -37.28 -7.64 -11.08
N ALA A 18 -36.25 -8.40 -10.73
CA ALA A 18 -36.42 -9.76 -10.22
C ALA A 18 -37.45 -9.70 -9.06
N LYS A 19 -38.42 -10.61 -9.08
CA LYS A 19 -39.44 -10.67 -8.03
C LYS A 19 -38.75 -10.81 -6.68
N ALA A 20 -39.23 -10.06 -5.69
CA ALA A 20 -39.00 -10.44 -4.31
C ALA A 20 -39.78 -11.73 -4.05
N ASP A 21 -39.07 -12.81 -3.75
CA ASP A 21 -39.67 -13.99 -3.14
C ASP A 21 -39.95 -13.64 -1.67
N ASP A 22 -41.10 -12.99 -1.44
CA ASP A 22 -41.60 -12.55 -0.12
C ASP A 22 -42.13 -13.75 0.69
N ASP A 23 -41.30 -14.77 0.90
CA ASP A 23 -41.57 -15.95 1.74
C ASP A 23 -40.60 -16.01 2.93
N ASP A 24 -40.92 -15.25 4.00
CA ASP A 24 -40.23 -15.32 5.30
C ASP A 24 -40.64 -16.59 6.10
N GLY A 25 -40.64 -17.75 5.45
CA GLY A 25 -40.95 -19.08 6.01
C GLY A 25 -39.89 -19.62 6.99
N ILE A 26 -39.61 -18.86 8.06
CA ILE A 26 -38.46 -19.06 8.97
C ILE A 26 -38.42 -20.43 9.66
N GLU A 27 -39.56 -21.12 9.84
CA GLU A 27 -39.64 -22.36 10.63
C GLU A 27 -39.45 -23.68 9.83
N GLY A 28 -39.15 -23.61 8.53
CA GLY A 28 -39.06 -24.80 7.66
C GLY A 28 -37.66 -25.43 7.50
N HIS A 29 -36.67 -24.64 7.07
CA HIS A 29 -35.41 -25.17 6.49
C HIS A 29 -34.14 -24.39 6.90
N GLU A 30 -34.02 -23.99 8.16
CA GLU A 30 -32.85 -23.21 8.62
C GLU A 30 -31.51 -23.97 8.44
N ILE A 31 -31.49 -25.29 8.68
CA ILE A 31 -30.32 -26.17 8.50
C ILE A 31 -30.57 -27.15 7.34
N VAL A 32 -29.55 -27.47 6.55
CA VAL A 32 -29.52 -28.59 5.58
C VAL A 32 -28.17 -29.30 5.66
N GLU A 33 -28.22 -30.63 5.61
CA GLU A 33 -27.06 -31.53 5.50
C GLU A 33 -27.06 -32.16 4.10
N ASN A 34 -25.98 -31.98 3.34
CA ASN A 34 -25.75 -32.63 2.04
C ASN A 34 -24.29 -33.09 1.97
N ASP A 35 -24.03 -34.32 1.51
CA ASP A 35 -22.69 -34.84 1.16
C ASP A 35 -21.57 -34.60 2.20
N GLY A 36 -21.93 -34.53 3.49
CA GLY A 36 -21.01 -34.31 4.62
C GLY A 36 -20.83 -32.84 5.04
N GLU A 37 -21.44 -31.87 4.34
CA GLU A 37 -21.43 -30.45 4.71
C GLU A 37 -22.78 -30.05 5.34
N THR A 38 -22.77 -29.73 6.63
CA THR A 38 -23.91 -29.11 7.33
C THR A 38 -23.89 -27.59 7.11
N THR A 39 -24.96 -27.04 6.57
CA THR A 39 -25.08 -25.59 6.25
C THR A 39 -26.28 -24.95 6.94
N ARG A 40 -26.12 -23.68 7.32
CA ARG A 40 -27.17 -22.80 7.86
C ARG A 40 -27.55 -21.72 6.85
N LEU A 41 -28.84 -21.39 6.77
CA LEU A 41 -29.32 -20.21 6.04
C LEU A 41 -28.95 -18.94 6.79
N TRP A 42 -28.39 -17.95 6.11
CA TRP A 42 -28.04 -16.65 6.69
C TRP A 42 -28.40 -15.50 5.76
N ARG A 43 -29.03 -14.46 6.31
CA ARG A 43 -29.38 -13.23 5.59
C ARG A 43 -28.43 -12.11 5.99
N PHE A 44 -27.62 -11.66 5.03
CA PHE A 44 -26.78 -10.47 5.17
C PHE A 44 -27.63 -9.22 4.91
N ARG A 45 -27.51 -8.19 5.74
CA ARG A 45 -28.32 -6.96 5.64
C ARG A 45 -27.52 -5.75 6.12
N VAL A 46 -27.25 -4.80 5.22
CA VAL A 46 -26.37 -3.64 5.47
C VAL A 46 -26.94 -2.34 4.91
N ARG A 47 -26.71 -1.24 5.62
CA ARG A 47 -26.93 0.13 5.18
C ARG A 47 -25.67 0.64 4.48
N ALA A 48 -25.80 1.02 3.21
CA ALA A 48 -24.67 1.43 2.37
C ALA A 48 -25.10 2.47 1.31
N ASP A 49 -24.44 3.63 1.33
CA ASP A 49 -24.61 4.69 0.34
C ASP A 49 -23.65 4.46 -0.84
N VAL A 50 -24.22 4.29 -2.04
CA VAL A 50 -23.48 3.93 -3.27
C VAL A 50 -23.84 4.84 -4.45
N ASN A 51 -22.91 4.99 -5.38
CA ASN A 51 -23.11 5.77 -6.60
C ASN A 51 -23.91 4.98 -7.66
N PRO A 52 -24.49 5.66 -8.69
CA PRO A 52 -25.09 4.96 -9.82
C PRO A 52 -24.10 3.99 -10.49
N GLY A 53 -24.51 2.72 -10.62
CA GLY A 53 -23.69 1.63 -11.19
C GLY A 53 -22.84 0.86 -10.18
N GLU A 54 -22.73 1.32 -8.93
CA GLU A 54 -22.13 0.55 -7.84
C GLU A 54 -23.15 -0.45 -7.25
N LYS A 55 -22.66 -1.65 -6.90
CA LYS A 55 -23.39 -2.73 -6.23
C LYS A 55 -22.74 -3.01 -4.87
N VAL A 56 -23.52 -3.48 -3.91
CA VAL A 56 -23.03 -3.97 -2.62
C VAL A 56 -22.92 -5.49 -2.65
N ALA A 57 -21.85 -6.02 -2.07
CA ALA A 57 -21.62 -7.46 -1.93
C ALA A 57 -20.94 -7.80 -0.59
N VAL A 58 -20.85 -9.08 -0.30
CA VAL A 58 -20.15 -9.67 0.85
C VAL A 58 -19.02 -10.56 0.32
N SER A 59 -17.85 -10.48 0.95
CA SER A 59 -16.81 -11.50 0.81
C SER A 59 -16.41 -12.05 2.18
N GLY A 60 -15.96 -13.31 2.22
CA GLY A 60 -15.68 -14.01 3.47
C GLY A 60 -14.89 -15.29 3.31
N ASN A 61 -14.60 -15.95 4.43
CA ASN A 61 -13.72 -17.11 4.55
C ASN A 61 -14.30 -18.46 4.07
N CYS A 62 -15.41 -18.46 3.32
CA CYS A 62 -16.05 -19.69 2.82
C CYS A 62 -16.46 -19.58 1.34
N SER A 63 -16.72 -20.75 0.73
CA SER A 63 -17.11 -20.91 -0.69
C SER A 63 -18.26 -20.00 -1.11
N ALA A 64 -19.35 -19.98 -0.33
CA ALA A 64 -20.54 -19.17 -0.58
C ALA A 64 -20.30 -17.64 -0.52
N LEU A 65 -19.14 -17.19 -0.01
CA LEU A 65 -18.72 -15.79 0.07
C LEU A 65 -17.41 -15.54 -0.71
N GLY A 66 -17.04 -16.46 -1.61
CA GLY A 66 -15.93 -16.29 -2.55
C GLY A 66 -14.52 -16.55 -2.01
N ASN A 67 -14.36 -17.03 -0.77
CA ASN A 67 -13.05 -17.23 -0.12
C ASN A 67 -12.15 -15.97 -0.24
N TRP A 68 -12.67 -14.82 0.20
CA TRP A 68 -12.03 -13.49 0.11
C TRP A 68 -11.76 -12.91 -1.29
N LYS A 69 -12.03 -13.63 -2.37
CA LYS A 69 -11.73 -13.17 -3.73
C LYS A 69 -12.72 -12.11 -4.22
N HIS A 70 -12.20 -11.02 -4.77
CA HIS A 70 -12.98 -9.86 -5.22
C HIS A 70 -13.88 -10.17 -6.45
N ASP A 71 -13.54 -11.19 -7.24
CA ASP A 71 -14.31 -11.67 -8.40
C ASP A 71 -15.43 -12.68 -8.03
N GLN A 72 -15.40 -13.24 -6.81
CA GLN A 72 -16.27 -14.37 -6.40
C GLN A 72 -17.25 -14.00 -5.27
N VAL A 73 -17.47 -12.69 -5.06
CA VAL A 73 -18.27 -12.14 -3.96
C VAL A 73 -19.78 -12.42 -4.07
N PHE A 74 -20.45 -12.48 -2.92
CA PHE A 74 -21.90 -12.67 -2.82
C PHE A 74 -22.64 -11.33 -2.89
N PHE A 75 -23.35 -11.06 -4.00
CA PHE A 75 -24.06 -9.79 -4.21
C PHE A 75 -25.34 -9.64 -3.38
N LEU A 76 -25.58 -8.42 -2.90
CA LEU A 76 -26.79 -8.03 -2.18
C LEU A 76 -27.75 -7.26 -3.10
N ASN A 77 -29.04 -7.39 -2.86
CA ASN A 77 -30.09 -6.65 -3.57
C ASN A 77 -30.53 -5.45 -2.73
N ARG A 78 -30.88 -4.33 -3.37
CA ARG A 78 -31.39 -3.14 -2.66
C ARG A 78 -32.83 -3.41 -2.18
N GLU A 79 -33.10 -3.10 -0.92
CA GLU A 79 -34.45 -3.20 -0.36
C GLU A 79 -35.36 -2.09 -0.90
N SER A 80 -36.69 -2.31 -0.83
CA SER A 80 -37.71 -1.44 -1.44
C SER A 80 -37.77 -0.02 -0.87
N CYS A 81 -37.16 0.23 0.30
CA CYS A 81 -37.09 1.55 0.91
C CYS A 81 -35.69 1.88 1.47
N GLY A 82 -35.20 3.08 1.15
CA GLY A 82 -33.93 3.62 1.65
C GLY A 82 -32.68 3.05 0.98
N ASN A 83 -31.57 3.01 1.74
CA ASN A 83 -30.24 2.62 1.30
C ASN A 83 -29.77 1.34 2.02
N VAL A 84 -30.71 0.41 2.24
CA VAL A 84 -30.44 -0.91 2.82
C VAL A 84 -30.35 -1.94 1.70
N TRP A 85 -29.43 -2.88 1.85
CA TRP A 85 -29.12 -3.95 0.92
C TRP A 85 -29.16 -5.28 1.66
N SER A 86 -29.87 -6.28 1.15
CA SER A 86 -29.84 -7.64 1.69
C SER A 86 -29.96 -8.73 0.64
N ASN A 87 -29.47 -9.91 1.01
CA ASN A 87 -29.66 -11.17 0.29
C ASN A 87 -29.37 -12.34 1.25
N SER A 88 -29.88 -13.53 0.94
CA SER A 88 -29.74 -14.74 1.75
C SER A 88 -28.91 -15.79 1.03
N THR A 89 -28.03 -16.48 1.75
CA THR A 89 -27.25 -17.62 1.23
C THR A 89 -27.01 -18.66 2.30
N ARG A 90 -26.51 -19.84 1.91
CA ARG A 90 -26.10 -20.89 2.84
C ARG A 90 -24.62 -20.74 3.18
N ILE A 91 -24.30 -20.79 4.47
CA ILE A 91 -22.93 -20.78 4.99
C ILE A 91 -22.73 -22.04 5.86
N PRO A 92 -21.50 -22.56 6.01
CA PRO A 92 -21.23 -23.72 6.86
C PRO A 92 -21.73 -23.50 8.31
N LEU A 93 -22.37 -24.53 8.89
CA LEU A 93 -22.81 -24.50 10.29
C LEU A 93 -21.64 -24.73 11.25
N ASN A 94 -20.79 -25.71 10.92
CA ASN A 94 -19.71 -26.24 11.74
C ASN A 94 -18.39 -25.46 11.48
N ALA A 95 -18.51 -24.13 11.37
CA ALA A 95 -17.40 -23.21 11.22
C ALA A 95 -17.76 -21.81 11.71
N GLN A 96 -16.72 -21.10 12.18
CA GLN A 96 -16.73 -19.65 12.34
C GLN A 96 -16.64 -18.98 10.96
N ILE A 97 -17.59 -18.11 10.65
CA ILE A 97 -17.62 -17.40 9.35
C ILE A 97 -17.19 -15.96 9.56
N GLU A 98 -16.15 -15.57 8.84
CA GLU A 98 -15.57 -14.23 8.83
C GLU A 98 -15.91 -13.56 7.50
N TYR A 99 -16.38 -12.32 7.55
CA TYR A 99 -16.84 -11.60 6.36
C TYR A 99 -16.62 -10.09 6.41
N ARG A 100 -16.72 -9.44 5.26
CA ARG A 100 -16.64 -7.99 5.06
C ARG A 100 -17.63 -7.57 3.97
N TYR A 101 -18.22 -6.39 4.12
CA TYR A 101 -18.96 -5.75 3.03
C TYR A 101 -18.02 -5.02 2.05
N VAL A 102 -18.39 -5.03 0.78
CA VAL A 102 -17.64 -4.38 -0.31
C VAL A 102 -18.63 -3.69 -1.27
N VAL A 103 -18.25 -2.50 -1.75
CA VAL A 103 -18.93 -1.76 -2.81
C VAL A 103 -18.07 -1.84 -4.06
N MET A 104 -18.64 -2.30 -5.17
CA MET A 104 -17.93 -2.51 -6.43
C MET A 104 -18.77 -2.16 -7.65
N ILE A 105 -18.12 -1.84 -8.78
CA ILE A 105 -18.76 -1.77 -10.08
C ILE A 105 -18.50 -3.10 -10.79
N VAL A 106 -19.54 -3.69 -11.37
CA VAL A 106 -19.43 -4.88 -12.22
C VAL A 106 -19.59 -4.46 -13.67
N VAL A 107 -18.57 -4.69 -14.48
CA VAL A 107 -18.65 -4.50 -15.93
C VAL A 107 -18.85 -5.87 -16.57
N GLU A 108 -20.04 -6.08 -17.13
CA GLU A 108 -20.39 -7.30 -17.86
C GLU A 108 -19.73 -7.31 -19.26
N PRO A 109 -19.50 -8.49 -19.87
CA PRO A 109 -18.98 -8.56 -21.24
C PRO A 109 -19.91 -7.89 -22.25
N ASP A 110 -19.35 -7.12 -23.20
CA ASP A 110 -20.09 -6.48 -24.30
C ASP A 110 -19.96 -7.24 -25.64
N GLY A 111 -19.15 -8.31 -25.65
CA GLY A 111 -18.89 -9.13 -26.84
C GLY A 111 -17.98 -8.48 -27.90
N HIS A 112 -17.40 -7.31 -27.61
CA HIS A 112 -16.64 -6.51 -28.58
C HIS A 112 -15.34 -5.93 -28.02
N LYS A 113 -15.41 -5.19 -26.90
CA LYS A 113 -14.27 -4.51 -26.24
C LYS A 113 -14.02 -5.04 -24.84
N VAL A 114 -15.08 -5.50 -24.18
CA VAL A 114 -15.07 -6.12 -22.86
C VAL A 114 -15.38 -7.60 -23.07
N THR A 115 -14.33 -8.42 -23.14
CA THR A 115 -14.41 -9.85 -23.48
C THR A 115 -14.73 -10.75 -22.29
N GLN A 116 -14.52 -10.26 -21.07
CA GLN A 116 -14.74 -10.99 -19.82
C GLN A 116 -15.45 -10.09 -18.79
N LYS A 117 -15.89 -10.67 -17.67
CA LYS A 117 -16.53 -9.93 -16.56
C LYS A 117 -15.44 -9.25 -15.71
N HIS A 118 -15.63 -8.00 -15.34
CA HIS A 118 -14.68 -7.23 -14.50
C HIS A 118 -15.34 -6.77 -13.19
N HIS A 119 -14.61 -6.89 -12.09
CA HIS A 119 -15.06 -6.58 -10.73
C HIS A 119 -14.20 -5.47 -10.12
N VAL A 120 -14.66 -4.22 -10.25
CA VAL A 120 -13.91 -3.02 -9.85
C VAL A 120 -14.21 -2.69 -8.39
N VAL A 121 -13.28 -2.99 -7.47
CA VAL A 121 -13.46 -2.64 -6.05
C VAL A 121 -13.44 -1.12 -5.88
N ARG A 122 -14.51 -0.54 -5.32
CA ARG A 122 -14.63 0.92 -5.10
C ARG A 122 -14.32 1.30 -3.65
N LYS A 123 -14.98 0.63 -2.71
CA LYS A 123 -14.81 0.80 -1.26
C LYS A 123 -14.98 -0.55 -0.56
N TRP A 124 -14.26 -0.80 0.54
CA TRP A 124 -14.43 -2.02 1.33
C TRP A 124 -14.10 -1.80 2.81
N GLU A 125 -14.63 -2.67 3.67
CA GLU A 125 -14.40 -2.64 5.12
C GLU A 125 -13.00 -3.13 5.48
N THR A 126 -12.16 -2.26 6.02
CA THR A 126 -10.74 -2.54 6.31
C THR A 126 -10.41 -2.68 7.78
N ASN A 127 -11.42 -2.82 8.66
CA ASN A 127 -11.21 -3.08 10.08
C ASN A 127 -10.27 -4.28 10.28
N LYS A 128 -9.24 -4.16 11.13
CA LYS A 128 -8.25 -5.21 11.41
C LYS A 128 -8.85 -6.62 11.53
N ASN A 129 -9.92 -6.75 12.31
CA ASN A 129 -10.69 -7.99 12.44
C ASN A 129 -11.93 -7.93 11.51
N PRO A 130 -12.21 -8.96 10.69
CA PRO A 130 -13.46 -9.06 9.93
C PRO A 130 -14.71 -9.15 10.82
N ARG A 131 -15.89 -9.00 10.21
CA ARG A 131 -17.18 -9.28 10.88
C ARG A 131 -17.30 -10.77 11.14
N LEU A 132 -17.82 -11.12 12.32
CA LEU A 132 -17.90 -12.50 12.78
C LEU A 132 -19.33 -13.06 12.79
N ILE A 133 -19.48 -14.32 12.39
CA ILE A 133 -20.63 -15.17 12.70
C ILE A 133 -20.09 -16.40 13.42
N PRO A 134 -20.37 -16.58 14.72
CA PRO A 134 -19.92 -17.75 15.48
C PRO A 134 -20.33 -19.08 14.87
N GLU A 135 -19.56 -20.12 15.18
CA GLU A 135 -19.93 -21.51 14.89
C GLU A 135 -21.23 -21.88 15.61
N GLY A 136 -22.07 -22.67 14.94
CA GLY A 136 -23.37 -23.09 15.49
C GLY A 136 -24.41 -21.97 15.71
N GLU A 137 -24.15 -20.71 15.34
CA GLU A 137 -25.15 -19.64 15.49
C GLU A 137 -26.23 -19.73 14.42
N LEU A 138 -27.48 -19.88 14.86
CA LEU A 138 -28.67 -19.88 14.00
C LEU A 138 -29.33 -18.51 13.97
N LEU A 139 -29.94 -18.16 12.84
CA LEU A 139 -30.62 -16.88 12.61
C LEU A 139 -31.85 -16.75 13.53
N SER A 140 -32.58 -17.85 13.74
CA SER A 140 -33.68 -17.97 14.70
C SER A 140 -33.24 -17.73 16.16
N LYS A 141 -32.02 -18.14 16.53
CA LYS A 141 -31.41 -17.87 17.85
C LYS A 141 -31.06 -16.38 17.98
N ARG A 142 -30.50 -15.78 16.95
CA ARG A 142 -30.17 -14.33 16.88
C ARG A 142 -31.43 -13.46 16.98
N LEU A 143 -32.51 -13.83 16.28
CA LEU A 143 -33.83 -13.17 16.36
C LEU A 143 -34.42 -13.22 17.78
N LYS A 144 -34.43 -14.40 18.41
CA LYS A 144 -34.92 -14.62 19.78
C LYS A 144 -34.12 -13.79 20.80
N LEU A 145 -32.79 -13.74 20.69
CA LEU A 145 -31.91 -12.92 21.54
C LEU A 145 -32.16 -11.41 21.39
N ALA A 146 -32.50 -10.95 20.18
CA ALA A 146 -32.82 -9.55 19.91
C ALA A 146 -34.28 -9.16 20.25
N GLY A 147 -35.11 -10.11 20.72
CA GLY A 147 -36.54 -9.88 20.95
C GLY A 147 -37.34 -9.57 19.67
N LYS A 148 -36.88 -10.06 18.50
CA LYS A 148 -37.48 -9.78 17.19
C LYS A 148 -38.14 -11.03 16.61
N THR A 149 -39.24 -10.83 15.88
CA THR A 149 -40.03 -11.90 15.24
C THR A 149 -39.76 -12.09 13.75
N SER A 150 -39.13 -11.13 13.07
CA SER A 150 -38.70 -11.26 11.66
C SER A 150 -37.39 -10.52 11.38
N MET A 151 -36.75 -10.85 10.25
CA MET A 151 -35.46 -10.29 9.85
C MET A 151 -35.50 -8.79 9.54
N GLN A 152 -36.62 -8.27 9.03
CA GLN A 152 -36.81 -6.85 8.74
C GLN A 152 -36.79 -5.99 10.01
N ALA A 153 -37.14 -6.58 11.16
CA ALA A 153 -37.17 -5.92 12.46
C ALA A 153 -35.81 -5.93 13.20
N LEU A 154 -34.79 -6.62 12.68
CA LEU A 154 -33.40 -6.41 13.09
C LEU A 154 -32.82 -5.17 12.42
N GLU A 155 -32.07 -4.37 13.17
CA GLU A 155 -31.32 -3.26 12.58
C GLU A 155 -30.28 -3.79 11.57
N PRO A 156 -30.12 -3.15 10.41
CA PRO A 156 -29.09 -3.52 9.44
C PRO A 156 -27.70 -3.19 10.00
N ASP A 157 -26.69 -3.96 9.59
CA ASP A 157 -25.30 -3.52 9.75
C ASP A 157 -25.10 -2.15 9.07
N THR A 158 -24.10 -1.37 9.51
CA THR A 158 -23.69 -0.16 8.79
C THR A 158 -22.32 -0.40 8.18
N LEU A 159 -22.20 -0.19 6.86
CA LEU A 159 -20.96 -0.38 6.11
C LEU A 159 -19.81 0.40 6.77
N GLY A 160 -18.68 -0.27 7.03
CA GLY A 160 -17.48 0.29 7.67
C GLY A 160 -17.51 0.28 9.19
N TYR A 161 -18.69 0.42 9.80
CA TYR A 161 -18.85 0.48 11.25
C TYR A 161 -18.96 -0.92 11.86
N TYR A 162 -17.89 -1.37 12.52
CA TYR A 162 -17.83 -2.65 13.22
C TYR A 162 -16.95 -2.56 14.47
N ASN A 163 -17.36 -3.22 15.57
CA ASN A 163 -16.69 -3.18 16.87
C ASN A 163 -16.30 -1.77 17.34
N ASN A 164 -17.23 -0.81 17.18
CA ASN A 164 -17.08 0.61 17.54
C ASN A 164 -15.94 1.35 16.82
N LYS A 165 -15.49 0.86 15.65
CA LYS A 165 -14.59 1.59 14.75
C LYS A 165 -15.20 1.65 13.33
N GLU A 166 -15.11 2.81 12.69
CA GLU A 166 -15.48 2.99 11.29
C GLU A 166 -14.22 2.96 10.42
N LEU A 167 -14.04 1.90 9.62
CA LEU A 167 -12.87 1.72 8.77
C LEU A 167 -13.26 1.26 7.37
N ILE A 168 -13.35 2.23 6.45
CA ILE A 168 -13.51 2.01 5.01
C ILE A 168 -12.26 2.54 4.30
N SER A 169 -11.81 1.81 3.28
CA SER A 169 -10.77 2.27 2.37
C SER A 169 -11.23 2.25 0.92
N ARG A 170 -10.60 3.08 0.06
CA ARG A 170 -10.75 2.96 -1.39
C ARG A 170 -10.11 1.64 -1.87
N GLY A 171 -10.64 1.08 -2.95
CA GLY A 171 -10.08 -0.13 -3.58
C GLY A 171 -8.66 0.06 -4.14
N TRP A 172 -8.21 -0.98 -4.85
CA TRP A 172 -7.00 -1.04 -5.65
C TRP A 172 -7.39 -1.42 -7.09
N LEU A 173 -6.45 -1.43 -8.03
CA LEU A 173 -6.67 -1.88 -9.41
C LEU A 173 -6.74 -3.41 -9.42
N THR A 174 -7.91 -3.96 -9.74
CA THR A 174 -8.10 -5.41 -9.90
C THR A 174 -7.89 -5.80 -11.35
N THR A 175 -8.50 -5.08 -12.28
CA THR A 175 -8.39 -5.33 -13.73
C THR A 175 -8.25 -4.05 -14.56
N GLU A 176 -8.28 -2.89 -13.92
CA GLU A 176 -8.42 -1.59 -14.57
C GLU A 176 -7.06 -0.95 -14.81
N THR A 177 -6.92 -0.19 -15.90
CA THR A 177 -5.79 0.72 -16.07
C THR A 177 -6.21 2.12 -15.61
N ALA A 178 -5.58 2.63 -14.55
CA ALA A 178 -5.75 4.04 -14.18
C ALA A 178 -4.87 4.92 -15.07
N ILE A 179 -5.46 5.96 -15.65
CA ILE A 179 -4.73 7.01 -16.37
C ILE A 179 -4.86 8.29 -15.56
N GLN A 180 -3.77 8.75 -14.95
CA GLN A 180 -3.70 10.08 -14.35
C GLN A 180 -3.20 11.06 -15.41
N LEU A 181 -3.88 12.19 -15.57
CA LEU A 181 -3.48 13.30 -16.44
C LEU A 181 -2.99 14.42 -15.53
N LYS A 182 -1.70 14.78 -15.63
CA LYS A 182 -1.10 15.85 -14.84
C LYS A 182 -1.15 17.16 -15.63
N LEU A 183 -1.60 18.22 -14.96
CA LEU A 183 -1.66 19.58 -15.49
C LEU A 183 -0.99 20.51 -14.47
N PHE A 184 0.22 20.96 -14.77
CA PHE A 184 0.98 21.88 -13.95
C PHE A 184 1.23 23.19 -14.71
N ASN A 185 1.43 24.28 -13.96
CA ASN A 185 1.86 25.58 -14.49
C ASN A 185 0.98 26.13 -15.64
N ASN A 186 1.53 27.03 -16.47
CA ASN A 186 0.82 27.75 -17.54
C ASN A 186 0.70 26.94 -18.84
N ASN A 187 0.39 25.64 -18.76
CA ASN A 187 0.34 24.71 -19.91
C ASN A 187 -0.90 24.89 -20.82
N LEU A 188 -1.45 26.11 -20.92
CA LEU A 188 -2.71 26.41 -21.61
C LEU A 188 -2.72 27.85 -22.18
N GLN A 189 -2.86 27.98 -23.50
CA GLN A 189 -3.13 29.26 -24.19
C GLN A 189 -4.27 29.10 -25.19
N ILE A 190 -5.18 30.08 -25.28
CA ILE A 190 -6.49 29.93 -25.94
C ILE A 190 -6.82 31.14 -26.81
N TRP A 191 -7.09 30.94 -28.11
CA TRP A 191 -7.38 32.03 -29.05
C TRP A 191 -8.51 31.69 -30.07
N LYS A 192 -9.78 32.01 -29.72
CA LYS A 192 -11.04 31.95 -30.55
C LYS A 192 -11.75 30.57 -30.68
N SER A 193 -13.03 30.56 -31.13
CA SER A 193 -14.11 30.12 -30.21
C SER A 193 -15.43 29.40 -30.68
N LYS A 194 -15.66 28.91 -31.92
CA LYS A 194 -17.07 28.66 -32.42
C LYS A 194 -17.45 27.34 -33.16
N LEU A 195 -17.38 26.12 -32.59
CA LEU A 195 -17.52 24.85 -33.35
C LEU A 195 -17.90 23.55 -32.45
N LYS A 196 -18.22 22.27 -32.91
CA LYS A 196 -18.21 20.89 -32.18
C LYS A 196 -18.50 19.52 -32.94
N ASN A 197 -17.68 18.43 -32.81
CA ASN A 197 -17.99 16.96 -32.46
C ASN A 197 -17.15 15.74 -33.07
N HIS A 198 -16.57 14.80 -32.28
CA HIS A 198 -16.60 13.28 -32.40
C HIS A 198 -15.70 12.47 -31.40
N ARG A 199 -16.25 11.58 -30.54
CA ARG A 199 -15.64 10.94 -29.34
C ARG A 199 -14.18 10.39 -29.38
N ALA A 200 -13.36 10.84 -28.40
CA ALA A 200 -12.28 10.11 -27.71
C ALA A 200 -12.27 10.55 -26.22
N MET A 201 -11.16 10.43 -25.45
CA MET A 201 -11.04 11.16 -24.17
C MET A 201 -11.04 12.66 -24.48
N MET A 202 -12.14 13.33 -24.14
CA MET A 202 -12.45 14.69 -24.58
C MET A 202 -12.23 15.67 -23.45
N MET A 203 -11.11 16.40 -23.49
CA MET A 203 -10.96 17.60 -22.67
C MET A 203 -11.72 18.73 -23.36
N ASP A 204 -12.94 19.00 -22.93
CA ASP A 204 -13.75 20.14 -23.38
C ASP A 204 -13.22 21.42 -22.70
N PHE A 205 -12.78 22.39 -23.51
CA PHE A 205 -12.23 23.67 -23.06
C PHE A 205 -13.32 24.75 -23.07
N TYR A 206 -13.40 25.50 -21.97
CA TYR A 206 -14.34 26.59 -21.78
C TYR A 206 -13.58 27.91 -21.55
N SER A 207 -14.18 29.03 -21.95
CA SER A 207 -13.63 30.37 -21.71
C SER A 207 -14.75 31.33 -21.35
N TYR A 208 -14.44 32.24 -20.44
CA TYR A 208 -15.27 33.43 -20.20
C TYR A 208 -15.05 34.44 -21.34
N PRO A 209 -16.03 35.32 -21.63
CA PRO A 209 -15.84 36.42 -22.57
C PRO A 209 -14.90 37.50 -22.01
N PRO A 210 -14.22 38.31 -22.86
CA PRO A 210 -13.32 39.37 -22.41
C PRO A 210 -13.98 40.50 -21.59
N GLN A 211 -15.31 40.48 -21.42
CA GLN A 211 -16.07 41.41 -20.59
C GLN A 211 -16.45 40.82 -19.20
N ALA A 212 -15.98 39.64 -18.83
CA ALA A 212 -16.40 38.93 -17.61
C ALA A 212 -16.23 39.76 -16.30
N ASP A 213 -15.21 40.62 -16.22
CA ASP A 213 -15.01 41.56 -15.10
C ASP A 213 -16.19 42.54 -14.90
N SER A 214 -17.08 42.67 -15.89
CA SER A 214 -18.30 43.50 -15.85
C SER A 214 -19.61 42.71 -15.69
N GLN A 215 -19.59 41.37 -15.82
CA GLN A 215 -20.73 40.47 -15.56
C GLN A 215 -20.23 39.13 -14.99
N PRO A 216 -20.03 39.02 -13.66
CA PRO A 216 -19.44 37.84 -13.03
C PRO A 216 -20.33 36.59 -13.05
N ASP A 217 -21.62 36.72 -13.37
CA ASP A 217 -22.60 35.63 -13.44
C ASP A 217 -22.73 34.99 -14.83
N GLU A 218 -22.01 35.46 -15.87
CA GLU A 218 -22.09 34.87 -17.21
C GLU A 218 -21.32 33.53 -17.28
N PRO A 219 -21.98 32.39 -17.56
CA PRO A 219 -21.32 31.09 -17.58
C PRO A 219 -20.35 30.95 -18.78
N PRO A 220 -19.21 30.25 -18.61
CA PRO A 220 -18.18 30.21 -19.64
C PRO A 220 -18.66 29.39 -20.84
N TYR A 221 -18.39 29.88 -22.05
CA TYR A 221 -18.81 29.21 -23.28
C TYR A 221 -17.79 28.17 -23.74
N HIS A 222 -18.27 27.16 -24.47
CA HIS A 222 -17.46 26.03 -24.91
C HIS A 222 -16.65 26.36 -26.18
N VAL A 223 -15.31 26.39 -26.06
CA VAL A 223 -14.35 26.88 -27.06
C VAL A 223 -13.88 25.80 -28.02
N GLY A 224 -13.51 24.64 -27.48
CA GLY A 224 -12.66 23.66 -28.17
C GLY A 224 -12.56 22.34 -27.41
N PHE A 225 -12.01 21.31 -28.03
CA PHE A 225 -11.70 20.05 -27.36
C PHE A 225 -10.32 19.53 -27.78
N SER A 226 -9.74 18.69 -26.94
CA SER A 226 -8.64 17.81 -27.34
C SER A 226 -9.06 16.36 -27.16
N TYR A 227 -8.66 15.54 -28.13
CA TYR A 227 -8.90 14.10 -28.14
C TYR A 227 -7.61 13.36 -27.81
N PHE A 228 -7.51 12.94 -26.54
CA PHE A 228 -6.45 12.04 -26.11
C PHE A 228 -6.79 10.63 -26.56
N LEU A 229 -5.88 10.03 -27.33
CA LEU A 229 -6.00 8.67 -27.85
C LEU A 229 -5.06 7.76 -27.04
N PRO A 230 -5.52 6.61 -26.53
CA PRO A 230 -4.65 5.69 -25.80
C PRO A 230 -3.38 5.29 -26.57
N ASN A 231 -3.47 5.17 -27.90
CA ASN A 231 -2.33 4.84 -28.77
C ASN A 231 -1.22 5.91 -28.81
N ALA A 232 -1.45 7.11 -28.26
CA ALA A 232 -0.40 8.12 -28.06
C ALA A 232 0.42 7.87 -26.77
N MET A 233 -0.14 7.12 -25.82
CA MET A 233 0.49 6.74 -24.55
C MET A 233 1.24 5.42 -24.73
N LYS A 234 2.54 5.50 -25.01
CA LYS A 234 3.36 4.32 -25.39
C LYS A 234 3.97 3.59 -24.19
N ASN A 235 4.41 4.34 -23.19
CA ASN A 235 5.08 3.83 -22.00
C ASN A 235 4.14 3.97 -20.80
N SER A 236 4.59 3.60 -19.60
CA SER A 236 3.82 3.84 -18.38
C SER A 236 3.77 5.31 -17.97
N GLU A 237 4.62 6.18 -18.52
CA GLU A 237 4.49 7.64 -18.40
C GLU A 237 5.02 8.38 -19.64
N GLY A 238 4.77 9.69 -19.68
CA GLY A 238 5.37 10.60 -20.65
C GLY A 238 4.51 11.84 -20.88
N GLN A 239 4.73 12.52 -22.00
CA GLN A 239 3.92 13.67 -22.43
C GLN A 239 3.17 13.33 -23.73
N VAL A 240 1.88 13.67 -23.78
CA VAL A 240 1.07 13.69 -25.00
C VAL A 240 0.78 15.14 -25.34
N VAL A 241 1.19 15.55 -26.55
CA VAL A 241 0.79 16.83 -27.15
C VAL A 241 -0.30 16.53 -28.17
N VAL A 242 -1.46 17.16 -28.03
CA VAL A 242 -2.57 17.05 -28.98
C VAL A 242 -3.13 18.44 -29.30
N PRO A 243 -3.59 18.67 -30.55
CA PRO A 243 -4.20 19.93 -30.89
C PRO A 243 -5.46 20.15 -30.06
N ILE A 244 -5.64 21.38 -29.58
CA ILE A 244 -6.95 21.89 -29.19
C ILE A 244 -7.69 22.11 -30.50
N THR A 245 -8.41 21.07 -30.90
CA THR A 245 -9.37 21.13 -31.98
C THR A 245 -10.52 21.99 -31.47
N SER A 246 -10.50 23.29 -31.80
CA SER A 246 -11.76 24.00 -31.84
C SER A 246 -12.69 23.26 -32.80
N THR A 247 -13.92 23.20 -32.36
CA THR A 247 -14.49 21.93 -31.91
C THR A 247 -15.19 21.16 -33.04
N ARG A 248 -15.58 21.84 -34.12
CA ARG A 248 -15.85 21.29 -35.47
C ARG A 248 -14.67 21.65 -36.37
N HIS A 249 -13.54 21.09 -35.95
CA HIS A 249 -12.48 20.62 -36.83
C HIS A 249 -11.51 21.69 -37.34
N ARG A 250 -11.04 22.59 -36.45
CA ARG A 250 -9.86 23.44 -36.68
C ARG A 250 -8.97 23.54 -35.42
N PRO A 251 -7.64 23.34 -35.51
CA PRO A 251 -6.73 23.67 -34.43
C PRO A 251 -6.81 25.17 -34.06
N ILE A 252 -6.76 25.49 -32.76
CA ILE A 252 -6.62 26.87 -32.21
C ILE A 252 -5.44 27.00 -31.23
N GLY A 253 -4.68 25.92 -31.07
CA GLY A 253 -3.62 25.74 -30.09
C GLY A 253 -3.38 24.24 -29.90
N GLU A 254 -2.55 23.90 -28.94
CA GLU A 254 -2.27 22.54 -28.50
C GLU A 254 -2.25 22.50 -26.98
N VAL A 255 -2.46 21.31 -26.42
CA VAL A 255 -2.39 21.08 -24.98
C VAL A 255 -1.33 20.01 -24.71
N HIS A 256 -0.43 20.33 -23.78
CA HIS A 256 0.61 19.44 -23.30
C HIS A 256 0.10 18.78 -22.03
N VAL A 257 -0.10 17.45 -22.07
CA VAL A 257 -0.54 16.68 -20.90
C VAL A 257 0.48 15.60 -20.60
N GLU A 258 1.07 15.69 -19.42
CA GLU A 258 1.82 14.59 -18.84
C GLU A 258 0.83 13.51 -18.39
N TYR A 259 1.13 12.25 -18.68
CA TYR A 259 0.30 11.12 -18.32
C TYR A 259 1.08 10.11 -17.48
N LEU A 260 0.36 9.43 -16.60
CA LEU A 260 0.81 8.25 -15.88
C LEU A 260 -0.24 7.16 -16.10
N MET A 261 0.20 6.02 -16.64
CA MET A 261 -0.63 4.84 -16.90
C MET A 261 -0.25 3.75 -15.89
N ILE A 262 -1.16 3.44 -14.97
CA ILE A 262 -0.96 2.46 -13.90
C ILE A 262 -1.79 1.22 -14.21
N LYS A 263 -1.15 0.05 -14.23
CA LYS A 263 -1.77 -1.25 -14.50
C LYS A 263 -1.84 -2.09 -13.22
N PRO A 264 -2.72 -3.10 -13.11
CA PRO A 264 -2.64 -4.08 -12.03
C PRO A 264 -1.31 -4.85 -12.08
N THR A 265 -0.87 -5.38 -10.95
CA THR A 265 0.34 -6.21 -10.86
C THR A 265 0.08 -7.60 -11.46
N PRO A 266 0.93 -8.10 -12.39
CA PRO A 266 0.58 -9.26 -13.23
C PRO A 266 0.67 -10.62 -12.54
N HIS A 267 1.51 -10.79 -11.51
CA HIS A 267 1.74 -12.09 -10.86
C HIS A 267 1.35 -12.12 -9.38
N TYR A 268 0.65 -11.10 -8.88
CA TYR A 268 0.07 -11.10 -7.53
C TYR A 268 -1.34 -10.48 -7.48
N THR A 269 -2.32 -11.25 -7.04
CA THR A 269 -3.72 -10.79 -6.86
C THR A 269 -4.00 -10.52 -5.39
N CYS A 270 -4.22 -9.25 -5.03
CA CYS A 270 -4.72 -8.91 -3.69
C CYS A 270 -6.17 -9.41 -3.50
N ASP A 271 -6.50 -9.80 -2.27
CA ASP A 271 -7.83 -10.26 -1.86
C ASP A 271 -8.50 -9.30 -0.86
N LEU A 272 -9.69 -9.66 -0.37
CA LEU A 272 -10.45 -8.90 0.63
C LEU A 272 -10.25 -9.42 2.08
N SER A 273 -9.28 -10.28 2.36
CA SER A 273 -9.12 -10.88 3.69
C SER A 273 -8.62 -9.86 4.73
N PHE A 274 -7.49 -9.21 4.42
CA PHE A 274 -6.69 -8.46 5.39
C PHE A 274 -5.93 -7.30 4.74
N SER A 275 -5.68 -6.25 5.51
CA SER A 275 -5.01 -5.03 5.04
C SER A 275 -4.35 -4.29 6.19
N LEU A 276 -3.22 -3.64 5.92
CA LEU A 276 -2.57 -2.68 6.82
C LEU A 276 -2.41 -1.28 6.20
N HIS A 277 -2.92 -1.02 4.98
CA HIS A 277 -2.51 0.16 4.21
C HIS A 277 -2.94 1.54 4.79
N ARG A 278 -3.85 1.53 5.77
CA ARG A 278 -4.24 2.71 6.59
C ARG A 278 -4.16 2.42 8.10
N GLU A 279 -3.60 1.27 8.49
CA GLU A 279 -3.49 0.87 9.91
C GLU A 279 -2.17 1.39 10.48
N TRP A 280 -2.28 2.34 11.40
CA TRP A 280 -1.22 2.75 12.31
C TRP A 280 -1.79 2.80 13.72
N LYS A 281 -1.10 2.20 14.70
CA LYS A 281 -1.71 2.00 16.02
C LYS A 281 -1.56 3.22 16.91
N GLU A 282 -2.55 3.44 17.77
CA GLU A 282 -2.61 4.55 18.74
C GLU A 282 -1.48 4.49 19.79
N ASN A 283 -0.75 3.38 19.90
CA ASN A 283 0.44 3.21 20.75
C ASN A 283 1.78 3.31 19.97
N TRP A 284 1.75 3.54 18.65
CA TRP A 284 2.95 3.62 17.81
C TRP A 284 3.38 5.09 17.63
N HIS A 285 4.04 5.64 18.64
CA HIS A 285 4.57 7.01 18.64
C HIS A 285 6.04 7.02 19.09
N GLY A 286 6.83 7.94 18.54
CA GLY A 286 8.27 8.04 18.81
C GLY A 286 9.05 6.75 18.50
N LEU A 287 8.65 5.99 17.47
CA LEU A 287 9.35 4.77 17.06
C LEU A 287 10.76 5.07 16.53
N ASP A 288 11.64 4.10 16.68
CA ASP A 288 13.06 4.19 16.32
C ASP A 288 13.32 3.44 15.00
N VAL A 289 13.88 4.14 14.00
CA VAL A 289 14.06 3.62 12.64
C VAL A 289 15.52 3.72 12.20
N GLY A 290 16.15 2.58 11.95
CA GLY A 290 17.56 2.51 11.56
C GLY A 290 17.76 2.85 10.09
N HIS A 291 18.34 4.02 9.79
CA HIS A 291 18.67 4.47 8.45
C HIS A 291 19.65 3.49 7.78
N ARG A 292 19.27 2.88 6.64
CA ARG A 292 20.06 1.86 5.91
C ARG A 292 20.53 0.70 6.81
N GLY A 293 19.77 0.43 7.88
CA GLY A 293 20.20 -0.34 9.05
C GLY A 293 20.93 0.52 10.10
N ALA A 294 22.24 0.33 10.27
CA ALA A 294 23.06 0.95 11.30
C ALA A 294 23.52 2.39 10.99
N GLY A 295 23.14 2.95 9.84
CA GLY A 295 23.47 4.30 9.40
C GLY A 295 24.41 4.39 8.20
N THR A 296 24.66 5.61 7.73
CA THR A 296 25.50 5.86 6.54
C THR A 296 26.98 5.55 6.77
N SER A 297 27.61 5.05 5.70
CA SER A 297 29.01 4.66 5.62
C SER A 297 29.92 5.71 4.99
N PHE A 298 29.38 6.66 4.23
CA PHE A 298 30.17 7.49 3.29
C PHE A 298 29.88 9.00 3.33
N ARG A 299 29.04 9.48 4.26
CA ARG A 299 28.90 10.91 4.61
C ARG A 299 29.53 11.20 5.98
N GLY A 300 29.87 12.46 6.23
CA GLY A 300 30.42 12.95 7.51
C GLY A 300 31.94 12.76 7.70
N GLU A 301 32.45 13.24 8.84
CA GLU A 301 33.83 12.93 9.25
C GLU A 301 33.97 11.44 9.61
N HIS A 302 35.19 10.90 9.53
CA HIS A 302 35.52 9.49 9.80
C HIS A 302 35.07 8.93 11.17
N LYS A 303 34.62 9.78 12.11
CA LYS A 303 34.11 9.38 13.43
C LYS A 303 32.59 9.18 13.49
N GLN A 304 31.84 9.59 12.46
CA GLN A 304 30.37 9.56 12.45
C GLN A 304 29.78 8.46 11.56
N CYS A 305 30.57 7.88 10.65
CA CYS A 305 30.11 6.78 9.80
C CYS A 305 29.89 5.50 10.61
N ALA A 306 28.93 4.67 10.19
CA ALA A 306 28.69 3.35 10.76
C ALA A 306 29.90 2.39 10.59
N GLU A 307 30.10 1.52 11.58
CA GLU A 307 31.15 0.48 11.58
C GLU A 307 30.79 -0.73 10.70
N VAL A 308 29.51 -0.88 10.36
CA VAL A 308 28.99 -1.87 9.40
C VAL A 308 28.51 -1.13 8.15
N ARG A 309 28.75 -1.70 6.97
CA ARG A 309 28.43 -1.09 5.67
C ARG A 309 26.92 -0.92 5.49
N GLU A 310 26.50 0.28 5.10
CA GLU A 310 25.09 0.64 4.88
C GLU A 310 24.40 -0.29 3.84
N ASN A 311 23.10 -0.51 3.99
CA ASN A 311 22.29 -1.34 3.08
C ASN A 311 22.76 -2.81 2.94
N THR A 312 23.46 -3.36 3.95
CA THR A 312 23.85 -4.79 4.03
C THR A 312 23.00 -5.57 5.04
N ILE A 313 22.93 -6.90 4.92
CA ILE A 313 22.19 -7.76 5.87
C ILE A 313 22.71 -7.59 7.30
N ALA A 314 24.03 -7.49 7.47
CA ALA A 314 24.66 -7.22 8.76
C ALA A 314 24.25 -5.86 9.34
N SER A 315 24.11 -4.82 8.51
CA SER A 315 23.62 -3.49 8.94
C SER A 315 22.18 -3.57 9.45
N LEU A 316 21.29 -4.25 8.72
CA LEU A 316 19.89 -4.45 9.12
C LEU A 316 19.77 -5.25 10.42
N LYS A 317 20.53 -6.36 10.55
CA LYS A 317 20.57 -7.17 11.78
C LYS A 317 21.15 -6.39 12.95
N SER A 318 22.17 -5.57 12.74
CA SER A 318 22.76 -4.74 13.79
C SER A 318 21.75 -3.76 14.36
N ALA A 319 21.05 -2.98 13.53
CA ALA A 319 20.03 -2.05 14.00
C ALA A 319 18.86 -2.75 14.71
N ALA A 320 18.38 -3.87 14.16
CA ALA A 320 17.35 -4.69 14.81
C ALA A 320 17.80 -5.22 16.19
N GLY A 321 19.05 -5.71 16.29
CA GLY A 321 19.64 -6.20 17.54
C GLY A 321 19.86 -5.12 18.60
N HIS A 322 19.96 -3.85 18.19
CA HIS A 322 20.04 -2.69 19.09
C HIS A 322 18.67 -2.03 19.38
N GLY A 323 17.54 -2.70 19.04
CA GLY A 323 16.20 -2.28 19.46
C GLY A 323 15.43 -1.37 18.49
N ALA A 324 15.85 -1.29 17.22
CA ALA A 324 15.09 -0.57 16.21
C ALA A 324 13.68 -1.19 16.01
N ASP A 325 12.63 -0.36 15.98
CA ASP A 325 11.27 -0.84 15.69
C ASP A 325 11.16 -1.16 14.19
N PHE A 326 11.73 -0.28 13.35
CA PHE A 326 11.90 -0.49 11.92
C PHE A 326 13.38 -0.41 11.53
N VAL A 327 13.76 -1.12 10.46
CA VAL A 327 14.94 -0.76 9.66
C VAL A 327 14.49 -0.18 8.32
N GLU A 328 15.14 0.90 7.92
CA GLU A 328 14.98 1.53 6.62
C GLU A 328 16.09 1.05 5.68
N PHE A 329 15.79 0.96 4.38
CA PHE A 329 16.78 0.74 3.33
C PHE A 329 16.25 1.10 1.92
N ASP A 330 17.18 1.48 1.05
CA ASP A 330 16.94 1.77 -0.36
C ASP A 330 16.82 0.49 -1.20
N VAL A 331 15.86 0.43 -2.12
CA VAL A 331 15.73 -0.63 -3.14
C VAL A 331 15.74 -0.05 -4.55
N GLN A 332 16.56 -0.64 -5.42
CA GLN A 332 16.52 -0.41 -6.87
C GLN A 332 16.72 -1.71 -7.66
N LEU A 333 16.49 -1.69 -8.97
CA LEU A 333 16.66 -2.86 -9.84
C LEU A 333 18.05 -2.90 -10.51
N SER A 334 18.65 -4.08 -10.52
CA SER A 334 19.73 -4.45 -11.45
C SER A 334 19.22 -4.55 -12.90
N ARG A 335 20.14 -4.60 -13.86
CA ARG A 335 19.84 -4.77 -15.30
C ARG A 335 18.99 -6.01 -15.62
N ASP A 336 19.19 -7.08 -14.86
CA ASP A 336 18.45 -8.35 -14.94
C ASP A 336 17.20 -8.39 -14.06
N LEU A 337 16.69 -7.21 -13.65
CA LEU A 337 15.43 -7.03 -12.92
C LEU A 337 15.40 -7.72 -11.55
N VAL A 338 16.52 -7.71 -10.83
CA VAL A 338 16.56 -8.15 -9.42
C VAL A 338 16.52 -6.93 -8.50
N PRO A 339 15.57 -6.84 -7.55
CA PRO A 339 15.60 -5.84 -6.49
C PRO A 339 16.81 -6.03 -5.57
N VAL A 340 17.70 -5.03 -5.52
CA VAL A 340 18.92 -4.98 -4.71
C VAL A 340 18.88 -3.81 -3.73
N LEU A 341 19.48 -3.99 -2.55
CA LEU A 341 19.61 -2.93 -1.56
C LEU A 341 20.85 -2.08 -1.83
N TYR A 342 20.65 -0.82 -2.25
CA TYR A 342 21.71 0.18 -2.48
C TYR A 342 21.14 1.59 -2.73
N HIS A 343 21.78 2.62 -2.19
CA HIS A 343 21.29 4.02 -2.22
C HIS A 343 21.53 4.75 -3.55
N ASP A 344 22.80 4.87 -3.98
CA ASP A 344 23.15 5.73 -5.11
C ASP A 344 22.71 5.11 -6.44
N PHE A 345 22.39 5.93 -7.45
CA PHE A 345 22.09 5.41 -8.79
C PHE A 345 23.33 4.87 -9.54
N TYR A 346 24.53 5.17 -9.04
CA TYR A 346 25.81 4.84 -9.68
C TYR A 346 26.79 4.16 -8.71
N VAL A 347 27.70 3.38 -9.30
CA VAL A 347 28.84 2.72 -8.66
C VAL A 347 30.13 3.07 -9.39
N ALA A 348 31.27 3.07 -8.71
CA ALA A 348 32.58 3.38 -9.30
C ALA A 348 33.42 2.12 -9.52
N ILE A 349 34.08 2.03 -10.69
CA ILE A 349 35.06 0.99 -11.02
C ILE A 349 36.46 1.59 -11.22
N ALA A 350 37.44 0.99 -10.54
CA ALA A 350 38.86 1.32 -10.66
C ALA A 350 39.47 0.79 -11.97
N MET A 351 40.00 1.66 -12.83
CA MET A 351 40.67 1.22 -14.06
C MET A 351 42.05 0.58 -13.86
N LYS A 352 42.68 0.73 -12.68
CA LYS A 352 44.04 0.24 -12.40
C LYS A 352 44.15 -0.37 -11.00
N ARG A 353 44.90 -1.48 -10.89
CA ARG A 353 45.28 -2.11 -9.60
C ARG A 353 46.38 -1.33 -8.87
N LYS A 354 46.13 -0.07 -8.48
CA LYS A 354 47.03 0.76 -7.66
C LYS A 354 46.37 1.15 -6.33
N LYS A 355 47.20 1.46 -5.32
CA LYS A 355 46.76 1.78 -3.93
C LYS A 355 46.15 3.19 -3.76
N GLN A 356 46.05 3.97 -4.81
CA GLN A 356 45.44 5.28 -4.84
C GLN A 356 44.64 5.38 -6.14
N LEU A 357 43.39 5.84 -6.04
CA LEU A 357 42.62 6.32 -7.18
C LEU A 357 42.48 7.83 -7.04
N VAL A 358 42.64 8.52 -8.17
CA VAL A 358 42.13 9.88 -8.39
C VAL A 358 40.79 9.71 -9.09
N ALA A 359 39.85 10.65 -8.95
CA ALA A 359 38.55 10.60 -9.63
C ALA A 359 38.67 10.43 -11.16
N GLU A 360 39.79 10.88 -11.75
CA GLU A 360 40.16 10.72 -13.16
C GLU A 360 40.47 9.26 -13.58
N GLU A 361 40.67 8.33 -12.64
CA GLU A 361 40.93 6.90 -12.90
C GLU A 361 39.74 5.97 -12.59
N THR A 362 38.58 6.53 -12.24
CA THR A 362 37.34 5.80 -11.96
C THR A 362 36.28 5.99 -13.04
N ILE A 363 35.65 4.90 -13.48
CA ILE A 363 34.44 4.95 -14.31
C ILE A 363 33.23 4.84 -13.39
N GLN A 364 32.29 5.79 -13.47
CA GLN A 364 30.95 5.64 -12.88
C GLN A 364 30.05 4.85 -13.83
N LEU A 365 29.33 3.85 -13.31
CA LEU A 365 28.35 3.05 -14.05
C LEU A 365 27.01 3.06 -13.31
N PRO A 366 25.86 3.22 -14.00
CA PRO A 366 24.56 3.06 -13.37
C PRO A 366 24.33 1.63 -12.87
N VAL A 367 23.71 1.48 -11.71
CA VAL A 367 23.35 0.17 -11.13
C VAL A 367 22.42 -0.61 -12.07
N LYS A 368 21.47 0.09 -12.71
CA LYS A 368 20.56 -0.46 -13.73
C LYS A 368 21.24 -1.06 -14.97
N ASP A 369 22.53 -0.82 -15.19
CA ASP A 369 23.27 -1.31 -16.37
C ASP A 369 24.18 -2.52 -16.04
N LEU A 370 24.18 -2.97 -14.77
CA LEU A 370 24.89 -4.16 -14.27
C LEU A 370 23.88 -5.23 -13.82
N SER A 371 24.13 -6.50 -14.13
CA SER A 371 23.35 -7.61 -13.55
C SER A 371 23.72 -7.87 -12.08
N LEU A 372 22.86 -8.58 -11.33
CA LEU A 372 23.12 -8.98 -9.94
C LEU A 372 24.50 -9.64 -9.78
N GLU A 373 24.83 -10.58 -10.67
CA GLU A 373 26.15 -11.25 -10.69
C GLU A 373 27.30 -10.25 -10.85
N GLN A 374 27.14 -9.20 -11.66
CA GLN A 374 28.16 -8.18 -11.85
C GLN A 374 28.27 -7.27 -10.62
N LEU A 375 27.15 -6.91 -9.99
CA LEU A 375 27.12 -6.12 -8.75
C LEU A 375 27.84 -6.85 -7.60
N GLN A 376 27.62 -8.16 -7.47
CA GLN A 376 28.17 -8.97 -6.37
C GLN A 376 29.59 -9.51 -6.63
N ARG A 377 30.05 -9.62 -7.89
CA ARG A 377 31.40 -10.17 -8.21
C ARG A 377 32.44 -9.13 -8.63
N LEU A 378 32.06 -7.93 -9.05
CA LEU A 378 33.02 -6.87 -9.37
C LEU A 378 33.42 -6.14 -8.08
N LYS A 379 34.69 -5.71 -7.95
CA LYS A 379 35.07 -4.78 -6.89
C LYS A 379 34.59 -3.37 -7.24
N LEU A 380 33.34 -3.11 -6.87
CA LEU A 380 32.65 -1.83 -6.97
C LEU A 380 32.92 -0.99 -5.72
N PHE A 381 33.12 0.31 -5.92
CA PHE A 381 33.30 1.30 -4.86
C PHE A 381 32.08 2.24 -4.83
N HIS A 382 31.73 2.75 -3.65
CA HIS A 382 30.76 3.83 -3.53
C HIS A 382 31.39 5.14 -4.08
N ILE A 383 30.58 6.05 -4.64
CA ILE A 383 31.10 7.22 -5.39
C ILE A 383 32.04 8.09 -4.53
N ASN A 384 31.67 8.25 -3.25
CA ASN A 384 32.42 9.04 -2.26
C ASN A 384 33.49 8.22 -1.49
N GLU A 385 33.82 7.00 -1.92
CA GLU A 385 34.73 6.10 -1.20
C GLU A 385 36.21 6.37 -1.50
N GLN A 386 36.99 6.71 -0.48
CA GLN A 386 38.44 6.84 -0.61
C GLN A 386 39.13 5.48 -0.43
N VAL A 387 39.67 4.94 -1.53
CA VAL A 387 40.30 3.61 -1.65
C VAL A 387 41.54 3.40 -0.75
N THR A 388 42.01 4.45 -0.08
CA THR A 388 43.14 4.42 0.87
C THR A 388 42.81 3.79 2.22
N SER A 389 41.53 3.61 2.58
CA SER A 389 41.13 2.93 3.83
C SER A 389 40.14 1.80 3.58
N SER A 390 40.51 0.57 3.95
CA SER A 390 39.55 -0.50 4.20
C SER A 390 38.76 -0.16 5.47
N LYS A 391 37.65 0.58 5.33
CA LYS A 391 36.78 0.99 6.45
C LYS A 391 36.20 -0.20 7.20
N PHE A 392 35.93 -1.29 6.49
CA PHE A 392 35.31 -2.52 7.01
C PHE A 392 36.34 -3.64 7.03
N SER A 393 36.53 -4.30 8.18
CA SER A 393 37.39 -5.49 8.31
C SER A 393 36.73 -6.75 7.71
N ASP A 394 35.41 -6.77 7.70
CA ASP A 394 34.63 -8.00 7.58
C ASP A 394 34.03 -8.18 6.17
N GLU A 395 34.59 -7.52 5.14
CA GLU A 395 34.24 -7.66 3.71
C GLU A 395 34.41 -9.11 3.15
N HIS A 396 34.75 -10.08 3.99
CA HIS A 396 34.85 -11.50 3.65
C HIS A 396 33.63 -12.33 4.12
N LEU A 397 32.74 -11.74 4.93
CA LEU A 397 31.50 -12.38 5.39
C LEU A 397 30.35 -12.09 4.40
N GLU A 398 29.49 -13.08 4.18
CA GLU A 398 28.39 -12.98 3.19
C GLU A 398 27.38 -11.88 3.56
N GLU A 399 27.01 -11.76 4.85
CA GLU A 399 26.05 -10.76 5.32
C GLU A 399 26.57 -9.31 5.27
N HIS A 400 27.89 -9.13 5.09
CA HIS A 400 28.55 -7.83 4.96
C HIS A 400 28.80 -7.44 3.48
N GLN A 401 28.41 -8.28 2.51
CA GLN A 401 28.53 -7.94 1.09
C GLN A 401 27.53 -6.84 0.69
N PRO A 402 27.92 -5.91 -0.20
CA PRO A 402 26.98 -4.95 -0.78
C PRO A 402 26.04 -5.64 -1.79
N PHE A 403 24.93 -4.95 -2.11
CA PHE A 403 23.91 -5.43 -3.05
C PHE A 403 23.26 -6.79 -2.67
N PRO A 404 22.86 -7.03 -1.40
CA PRO A 404 21.97 -8.15 -1.10
C PRO A 404 20.62 -7.91 -1.77
N THR A 405 19.90 -8.98 -2.12
CA THR A 405 18.57 -8.85 -2.74
C THR A 405 17.51 -8.50 -1.70
N LEU A 406 16.42 -7.89 -2.14
CA LEU A 406 15.25 -7.63 -1.29
C LEU A 406 14.66 -8.92 -0.72
N GLN A 407 14.70 -10.02 -1.50
CA GLN A 407 14.30 -11.34 -1.01
C GLN A 407 15.19 -11.79 0.16
N GLN A 408 16.51 -11.72 0.01
CA GLN A 408 17.45 -12.05 1.09
C GLN A 408 17.19 -11.22 2.35
N ALA A 409 16.93 -9.92 2.22
CA ALA A 409 16.57 -9.07 3.35
C ALA A 409 15.28 -9.53 4.05
N LEU A 410 14.20 -9.78 3.28
CA LEU A 410 12.90 -10.21 3.82
C LEU A 410 12.96 -11.56 4.54
N GLU A 411 13.79 -12.49 4.04
CA GLU A 411 13.93 -13.86 4.53
C GLU A 411 14.93 -14.03 5.69
N ILE A 412 16.05 -13.28 5.70
CA ILE A 412 17.17 -13.50 6.63
C ILE A 412 17.11 -12.61 7.88
N VAL A 413 16.53 -11.41 7.80
CA VAL A 413 16.41 -10.51 8.96
C VAL A 413 15.22 -10.96 9.83
N ASP A 414 15.37 -10.89 11.16
CA ASP A 414 14.32 -11.32 12.11
C ASP A 414 12.94 -10.73 11.77
N LYS A 415 11.88 -11.53 11.81
CA LYS A 415 10.54 -11.12 11.34
C LYS A 415 9.84 -10.09 12.21
N SER A 416 10.29 -9.89 13.45
CA SER A 416 9.68 -8.93 14.36
C SER A 416 10.08 -7.48 14.06
N VAL A 417 11.29 -7.20 13.55
CA VAL A 417 11.62 -5.84 13.10
C VAL A 417 10.86 -5.47 11.81
N GLY A 418 10.26 -4.29 11.80
CA GLY A 418 9.54 -3.79 10.63
C GLY A 418 10.50 -3.30 9.54
N PHE A 419 10.05 -3.25 8.29
CA PHE A 419 10.81 -2.65 7.19
C PHE A 419 10.18 -1.34 6.69
N ASN A 420 10.96 -0.27 6.58
CA ASN A 420 10.65 0.88 5.73
C ASN A 420 11.43 0.76 4.42
N ILE A 421 10.75 0.35 3.35
CA ILE A 421 11.36 0.10 2.05
C ILE A 421 11.31 1.40 1.24
N GLU A 422 12.43 2.13 1.12
CA GLU A 422 12.52 3.24 0.17
C GLU A 422 12.65 2.69 -1.25
N ILE A 423 11.68 3.01 -2.10
CA ILE A 423 11.70 2.68 -3.52
C ILE A 423 12.52 3.74 -4.26
N LYS A 424 13.74 3.41 -4.67
CA LYS A 424 14.70 4.39 -5.18
C LYS A 424 14.48 4.68 -6.65
N TRP A 425 13.70 5.73 -6.93
CA TRP A 425 13.36 6.19 -8.27
C TRP A 425 13.86 7.61 -8.54
N THR A 426 14.30 7.83 -9.78
CA THR A 426 14.91 9.08 -10.26
C THR A 426 13.93 10.25 -10.30
N MET A 427 14.36 11.42 -9.82
CA MET A 427 13.65 12.68 -9.90
C MET A 427 14.28 13.64 -10.93
N GLN A 428 13.45 14.53 -11.48
CA GLN A 428 13.92 15.73 -12.17
C GLN A 428 14.19 16.84 -11.15
N LEU A 429 15.32 17.55 -11.30
CA LEU A 429 15.72 18.71 -10.50
C LEU A 429 15.22 20.02 -11.14
N LYS A 430 15.12 21.11 -10.37
CA LYS A 430 14.63 22.42 -10.86
C LYS A 430 15.44 23.05 -12.00
N ASP A 431 16.70 22.64 -12.19
CA ASP A 431 17.53 23.08 -13.34
C ASP A 431 17.23 22.31 -14.64
N GLY A 432 16.33 21.32 -14.58
CA GLY A 432 15.93 20.46 -15.69
C GLY A 432 16.73 19.16 -15.80
N THR A 433 17.78 18.98 -14.99
CA THR A 433 18.57 17.73 -14.95
C THR A 433 17.82 16.60 -14.24
N TYR A 434 18.30 15.36 -14.35
CA TYR A 434 17.77 14.18 -13.66
C TYR A 434 18.87 13.51 -12.84
N GLU A 435 18.51 12.94 -11.69
CA GLU A 435 19.43 12.14 -10.85
C GLU A 435 19.94 10.89 -11.59
N LEU A 436 19.10 10.29 -12.43
CA LEU A 436 19.44 9.22 -13.37
C LEU A 436 18.57 9.31 -14.63
N TYR A 437 19.20 9.30 -15.81
CA TYR A 437 18.50 9.28 -17.10
C TYR A 437 18.22 7.85 -17.59
N HIS A 438 17.12 7.70 -18.34
CA HIS A 438 16.65 6.43 -18.92
C HIS A 438 16.55 5.28 -17.88
N PRO A 439 15.68 5.42 -16.86
CA PRO A 439 15.32 4.32 -15.98
C PRO A 439 14.49 3.25 -16.74
N PHE A 440 14.03 2.24 -16.02
CA PHE A 440 13.10 1.22 -16.53
C PHE A 440 11.71 1.81 -16.85
N ASP A 441 10.77 0.97 -17.29
CA ASP A 441 9.35 1.35 -17.31
C ASP A 441 8.76 1.30 -15.89
N LEU A 442 7.95 2.30 -15.51
CA LEU A 442 7.39 2.44 -14.16
C LEU A 442 6.54 1.24 -13.71
N ASN A 443 5.73 0.63 -14.57
CA ASN A 443 4.97 -0.55 -14.15
C ASN A 443 5.91 -1.74 -13.97
N LEU A 444 6.77 -2.02 -14.96
CA LEU A 444 7.74 -3.12 -14.89
C LEU A 444 8.57 -3.06 -13.60
N TYR A 445 9.15 -1.90 -13.30
CA TYR A 445 10.00 -1.71 -12.13
C TYR A 445 9.23 -1.94 -10.82
N LEU A 446 8.05 -1.34 -10.67
CA LEU A 446 7.27 -1.48 -9.44
C LEU A 446 6.66 -2.88 -9.28
N ASP A 447 6.21 -3.51 -10.36
CA ASP A 447 5.65 -4.86 -10.28
C ASP A 447 6.72 -5.86 -9.83
N THR A 448 7.94 -5.79 -10.38
CA THR A 448 9.09 -6.60 -9.93
C THR A 448 9.41 -6.42 -8.43
N VAL A 449 9.39 -5.19 -7.90
CA VAL A 449 9.67 -4.96 -6.47
C VAL A 449 8.49 -5.39 -5.59
N LEU A 450 7.26 -5.07 -5.99
CA LEU A 450 6.04 -5.39 -5.24
C LEU A 450 5.80 -6.88 -5.17
N GLU A 451 6.04 -7.64 -6.24
CA GLU A 451 5.87 -9.10 -6.25
C GLU A 451 6.85 -9.78 -5.28
N VAL A 452 8.09 -9.30 -5.15
CA VAL A 452 9.03 -9.80 -4.14
C VAL A 452 8.52 -9.51 -2.72
N VAL A 453 8.06 -8.29 -2.43
CA VAL A 453 7.54 -7.96 -1.09
C VAL A 453 6.26 -8.73 -0.76
N LEU A 454 5.28 -8.76 -1.66
CA LEU A 454 3.97 -9.36 -1.42
C LEU A 454 4.03 -10.88 -1.25
N ASN A 455 5.02 -11.56 -1.85
CA ASN A 455 5.26 -12.99 -1.65
C ASN A 455 6.18 -13.30 -0.45
N HIS A 456 7.25 -12.53 -0.22
CA HIS A 456 8.30 -12.91 0.76
C HIS A 456 8.21 -12.21 2.12
N ALA A 457 7.33 -11.21 2.30
CA ALA A 457 7.18 -10.49 3.57
C ALA A 457 6.67 -11.32 4.76
N GLN A 458 5.97 -12.45 4.51
CA GLN A 458 5.59 -13.45 5.52
C GLN A 458 4.94 -12.88 6.81
N GLY A 459 4.18 -11.78 6.69
CA GLY A 459 3.46 -11.15 7.81
C GLY A 459 4.19 -10.01 8.53
N ARG A 460 5.43 -9.68 8.16
CA ARG A 460 6.22 -8.55 8.69
C ARG A 460 5.44 -7.22 8.59
N ASN A 461 5.64 -6.33 9.56
CA ASN A 461 5.23 -4.93 9.44
C ASN A 461 6.08 -4.24 8.36
N ILE A 462 5.46 -3.81 7.26
CA ILE A 462 6.15 -3.14 6.15
C ILE A 462 5.48 -1.80 5.85
N VAL A 463 6.29 -0.78 5.64
CA VAL A 463 5.94 0.53 5.10
C VAL A 463 6.73 0.71 3.80
N PHE A 464 6.08 1.16 2.73
CA PHE A 464 6.79 1.67 1.55
C PHE A 464 7.02 3.17 1.69
N SER A 465 8.17 3.66 1.24
CA SER A 465 8.39 5.11 1.06
C SER A 465 9.03 5.42 -0.30
N CYS A 466 8.82 6.64 -0.81
CA CYS A 466 9.48 7.11 -2.03
C CYS A 466 9.42 8.65 -2.12
N PHE A 467 10.46 9.27 -2.71
CA PHE A 467 10.46 10.71 -3.08
C PHE A 467 9.66 11.00 -4.35
N HIS A 468 9.44 9.99 -5.22
CA HIS A 468 8.68 10.17 -6.47
C HIS A 468 7.17 10.02 -6.19
N PRO A 469 6.36 11.09 -6.32
CA PRO A 469 4.95 11.06 -5.94
C PRO A 469 4.13 10.09 -6.80
N ASP A 470 4.47 9.90 -8.08
CA ASP A 470 3.78 8.92 -8.92
C ASP A 470 4.06 7.47 -8.50
N ILE A 471 5.26 7.19 -7.96
CA ILE A 471 5.57 5.86 -7.39
C ILE A 471 4.67 5.61 -6.17
N CYS A 472 4.52 6.60 -5.27
CA CYS A 472 3.61 6.49 -4.13
C CYS A 472 2.15 6.22 -4.56
N ALA A 473 1.67 6.93 -5.59
CA ALA A 473 0.34 6.73 -6.15
C ALA A 473 0.19 5.34 -6.81
N MET A 474 1.22 4.85 -7.50
CA MET A 474 1.24 3.51 -8.10
C MET A 474 1.22 2.40 -7.05
N ILE A 475 2.04 2.48 -6.00
CA ILE A 475 2.05 1.48 -4.92
C ILE A 475 0.69 1.42 -4.21
N ARG A 476 0.04 2.58 -3.98
CA ARG A 476 -1.30 2.64 -3.39
C ARG A 476 -2.40 2.10 -4.31
N LEU A 477 -2.20 2.12 -5.62
CA LEU A 477 -3.18 1.62 -6.59
C LEU A 477 -2.93 0.17 -7.02
N LYS A 478 -1.70 -0.34 -6.97
CA LYS A 478 -1.35 -1.72 -7.32
C LYS A 478 -1.67 -2.73 -6.22
N GLN A 479 -1.54 -2.35 -4.94
CA GLN A 479 -1.78 -3.25 -3.81
C GLN A 479 -2.61 -2.61 -2.69
N ASN A 480 -3.21 -3.45 -1.85
CA ASN A 480 -4.08 -3.04 -0.74
C ASN A 480 -3.51 -3.43 0.64
N ARG A 481 -2.30 -3.99 0.71
CA ARG A 481 -1.82 -4.82 1.80
C ARG A 481 -0.94 -4.08 2.81
N TYR A 482 -0.12 -3.13 2.34
CA TYR A 482 0.86 -2.37 3.10
C TYR A 482 0.72 -0.85 2.88
N PRO A 483 1.01 -0.03 3.90
CA PRO A 483 0.95 1.42 3.82
C PRO A 483 2.08 2.03 2.96
N VAL A 484 1.86 3.28 2.57
CA VAL A 484 2.78 4.10 1.77
C VAL A 484 2.99 5.44 2.47
N MET A 485 4.22 5.92 2.52
CA MET A 485 4.63 7.23 3.01
C MET A 485 5.30 8.02 1.89
N PHE A 486 4.95 9.29 1.72
CA PHE A 486 5.60 10.15 0.72
C PHE A 486 6.79 10.89 1.35
N LEU A 487 8.01 10.67 0.82
CA LEU A 487 9.22 11.38 1.26
C LEU A 487 9.26 12.79 0.65
N THR A 488 9.56 13.79 1.47
CA THR A 488 9.78 15.16 1.01
C THR A 488 11.00 15.79 1.69
N GLN A 489 11.78 16.52 0.89
CA GLN A 489 12.88 17.38 1.36
C GLN A 489 12.36 18.66 2.03
N GLY A 490 11.06 18.97 1.91
CA GLY A 490 10.50 20.24 2.36
C GLY A 490 11.10 21.41 1.59
N ILE A 491 11.31 22.53 2.29
CA ILE A 491 12.11 23.66 1.80
C ILE A 491 13.50 23.58 2.45
N THR A 492 14.56 23.32 1.68
CA THR A 492 15.93 23.22 2.19
C THR A 492 16.93 23.70 1.13
N ASP A 493 18.05 24.27 1.59
CA ASP A 493 19.22 24.58 0.78
C ASP A 493 20.28 23.46 0.84
N LYS A 494 20.10 22.42 1.69
CA LYS A 494 21.01 21.26 1.78
C LYS A 494 20.98 20.37 0.53
N TYR A 495 19.88 20.40 -0.24
CA TYR A 495 19.64 19.51 -1.38
C TYR A 495 19.11 20.26 -2.62
N PRO A 496 19.47 19.84 -3.85
CA PRO A 496 18.87 20.37 -5.07
C PRO A 496 17.36 20.07 -5.12
N ALA A 497 16.54 21.10 -5.01
CA ALA A 497 15.09 20.92 -4.97
C ALA A 497 14.54 20.33 -6.28
N TYR A 498 13.63 19.37 -6.14
CA TYR A 498 12.95 18.70 -7.24
C TYR A 498 12.05 19.63 -8.08
N HIS A 499 11.83 19.29 -9.34
CA HIS A 499 10.96 20.02 -10.27
C HIS A 499 9.47 19.81 -9.98
N ASP A 500 9.06 18.60 -9.56
CA ASP A 500 7.65 18.25 -9.38
C ASP A 500 6.96 19.15 -8.32
N PRO A 501 5.83 19.83 -8.66
CA PRO A 501 5.14 20.71 -7.72
C PRO A 501 4.66 20.03 -6.42
N ARG A 502 4.46 18.70 -6.41
CA ARG A 502 4.00 17.93 -5.24
C ARG A 502 5.07 17.82 -4.15
N CYS A 503 6.34 18.01 -4.51
CA CYS A 503 7.49 17.79 -3.61
C CYS A 503 7.93 19.05 -2.85
N GLN A 504 7.40 20.23 -3.20
CA GLN A 504 8.01 21.55 -2.94
C GLN A 504 8.01 22.02 -1.48
N ASN A 505 7.11 21.48 -0.65
CA ASN A 505 6.95 21.84 0.76
C ASN A 505 5.96 20.88 1.43
N VAL A 506 6.00 20.84 2.77
CA VAL A 506 5.15 19.96 3.59
C VAL A 506 3.64 20.20 3.41
N PRO A 507 3.10 21.43 3.35
CA PRO A 507 1.68 21.65 3.06
C PRO A 507 1.18 21.01 1.75
N ILE A 508 1.95 21.07 0.67
CA ILE A 508 1.59 20.40 -0.59
C ILE A 508 1.76 18.87 -0.47
N ALA A 509 2.79 18.39 0.22
CA ALA A 509 2.97 16.96 0.49
C ALA A 509 1.79 16.36 1.28
N VAL A 510 1.26 17.08 2.28
CA VAL A 510 0.04 16.73 3.03
C VAL A 510 -1.17 16.66 2.10
N LEU A 511 -1.40 17.68 1.26
CA LEU A 511 -2.52 17.69 0.32
C LEU A 511 -2.45 16.53 -0.69
N PHE A 512 -1.25 16.21 -1.18
CA PHE A 512 -1.02 15.04 -2.03
C PHE A 512 -1.33 13.73 -1.30
N ALA A 513 -0.83 13.55 -0.08
CA ALA A 513 -1.01 12.33 0.70
C ALA A 513 -2.50 12.06 1.03
N VAL A 514 -3.23 13.08 1.48
CA VAL A 514 -4.68 13.00 1.72
C VAL A 514 -5.46 12.69 0.43
N ASN A 515 -5.06 13.26 -0.71
CA ASN A 515 -5.75 13.00 -1.99
C ASN A 515 -5.53 11.55 -2.47
N MET A 516 -4.30 11.05 -2.32
CA MET A 516 -3.92 9.68 -2.71
C MET A 516 -4.34 8.60 -1.72
N ASP A 517 -4.83 8.94 -0.51
CA ASP A 517 -5.26 7.96 0.50
C ASP A 517 -4.09 7.01 0.87
N ILE A 518 -2.90 7.61 1.02
CA ILE A 518 -1.69 6.98 1.57
C ILE A 518 -1.59 7.32 3.07
N LEU A 519 -0.73 6.61 3.80
CA LEU A 519 -0.71 6.65 5.27
C LEU A 519 -0.17 7.97 5.83
N GLY A 520 0.81 8.58 5.16
CA GLY A 520 1.51 9.73 5.71
C GLY A 520 2.67 10.25 4.87
N ILE A 521 3.55 11.01 5.53
CA ILE A 521 4.72 11.63 4.92
C ILE A 521 5.98 11.48 5.78
N ASN A 522 7.14 11.45 5.12
CA ASN A 522 8.47 11.42 5.75
C ASN A 522 9.19 12.75 5.43
N VAL A 523 9.33 13.62 6.42
CA VAL A 523 9.79 15.02 6.23
C VAL A 523 11.26 15.19 6.63
N HIS A 524 12.01 15.99 5.87
CA HIS A 524 13.37 16.38 6.27
C HIS A 524 13.35 17.23 7.56
N THR A 525 14.07 16.79 8.59
CA THR A 525 13.98 17.31 9.97
C THR A 525 14.21 18.82 10.08
N GLU A 526 15.11 19.38 9.28
CA GLU A 526 15.38 20.83 9.22
C GLU A 526 14.11 21.68 9.01
N ASP A 527 13.15 21.23 8.20
CA ASP A 527 11.90 21.97 7.95
C ASP A 527 11.01 21.98 9.22
N LEU A 528 10.94 20.84 9.92
CA LEU A 528 10.19 20.69 11.18
C LEU A 528 10.83 21.46 12.35
N LEU A 529 12.16 21.58 12.38
CA LEU A 529 12.88 22.38 13.38
C LEU A 529 12.74 23.89 13.10
N ARG A 530 12.65 24.29 11.83
CA ARG A 530 12.42 25.68 11.42
C ARG A 530 10.95 26.11 11.60
N ASP A 531 9.99 25.22 11.39
CA ASP A 531 8.56 25.46 11.59
C ASP A 531 7.87 24.22 12.17
N SER A 532 7.84 24.15 13.49
CA SER A 532 7.20 23.06 14.24
C SER A 532 5.67 23.01 14.10
N SER A 533 5.04 24.06 13.55
CA SER A 533 3.59 24.03 13.27
C SER A 533 3.20 23.02 12.18
N GLN A 534 4.17 22.62 11.34
CA GLN A 534 3.99 21.57 10.34
C GLN A 534 3.65 20.21 10.95
N VAL A 535 4.16 19.88 12.14
CA VAL A 535 3.81 18.63 12.84
C VAL A 535 2.31 18.57 13.14
N GLU A 536 1.75 19.68 13.59
CA GLU A 536 0.32 19.82 13.88
C GLU A 536 -0.53 19.89 12.60
N LEU A 537 -0.01 20.46 11.51
CA LEU A 537 -0.65 20.42 10.19
C LEU A 537 -0.84 18.98 9.69
N VAL A 538 0.21 18.15 9.77
CA VAL A 538 0.17 16.74 9.34
C VAL A 538 -0.77 15.93 10.23
N LYS A 539 -0.71 16.11 11.56
CA LYS A 539 -1.58 15.41 12.52
C LYS A 539 -3.06 15.79 12.35
N ARG A 540 -3.37 17.06 12.08
CA ARG A 540 -4.75 17.52 11.75
C ARG A 540 -5.28 16.95 10.44
N ALA A 541 -4.40 16.59 9.50
CA ALA A 541 -4.77 15.91 8.26
C ALA A 541 -5.06 14.40 8.46
N GLY A 542 -4.87 13.86 9.68
CA GLY A 542 -5.03 12.44 9.98
C GLY A 542 -3.92 11.56 9.40
N LEU A 543 -2.75 12.14 9.15
CA LEU A 543 -1.61 11.48 8.53
C LEU A 543 -0.56 11.06 9.57
N VAL A 544 0.11 9.94 9.31
CA VAL A 544 1.35 9.56 9.99
C VAL A 544 2.48 10.48 9.54
N LEU A 545 3.41 10.76 10.45
CA LEU A 545 4.57 11.62 10.22
C LEU A 545 5.84 10.94 10.72
N PHE A 546 6.76 10.66 9.81
CA PHE A 546 8.16 10.35 10.16
C PHE A 546 9.05 11.55 9.84
N CYS A 547 10.26 11.57 10.40
CA CYS A 547 11.29 12.56 10.06
C CYS A 547 12.65 11.91 9.79
N TRP A 548 13.46 12.52 8.94
CA TRP A 548 14.76 12.03 8.47
C TRP A 548 15.75 13.18 8.23
N GLY A 549 17.05 12.89 8.27
CA GLY A 549 18.13 13.86 7.97
C GLY A 549 19.20 13.90 9.06
N ASP A 550 20.34 14.51 8.73
CA ASP A 550 21.54 14.52 9.59
C ASP A 550 21.28 15.12 10.99
N ASP A 551 20.29 16.02 11.10
CA ASP A 551 19.88 16.67 12.34
C ASP A 551 19.25 15.68 13.35
N ASN A 552 18.82 14.49 12.91
CA ASN A 552 18.37 13.41 13.79
C ASN A 552 19.51 12.65 14.49
N ASN A 553 20.78 12.89 14.14
CA ASN A 553 21.91 12.18 14.75
C ASN A 553 22.37 12.81 16.08
N ASP A 554 21.41 13.36 16.85
CA ASP A 554 21.60 14.02 18.14
C ASP A 554 20.49 13.61 19.13
N VAL A 555 20.87 13.31 20.37
CA VAL A 555 19.97 12.74 21.38
C VAL A 555 18.91 13.73 21.85
N ASP A 556 19.28 15.00 22.03
CA ASP A 556 18.33 16.04 22.46
C ASP A 556 17.35 16.39 21.33
N THR A 557 17.81 16.35 20.07
CA THR A 557 16.96 16.54 18.89
C THR A 557 16.01 15.36 18.66
N ILE A 558 16.46 14.11 18.73
CA ILE A 558 15.59 12.91 18.72
C ILE A 558 14.51 13.05 19.79
N LYS A 559 14.89 13.43 21.01
CA LYS A 559 13.95 13.60 22.12
C LYS A 559 12.93 14.71 21.84
N LEU A 560 13.36 15.88 21.38
CA LEU A 560 12.47 16.99 21.01
C LEU A 560 11.43 16.57 19.96
N LEU A 561 11.87 15.83 18.93
CA LEU A 561 11.00 15.32 17.86
C LEU A 561 9.95 14.32 18.40
N LYS A 562 10.34 13.46 19.36
CA LYS A 562 9.41 12.55 20.05
C LYS A 562 8.46 13.29 21.00
N ASP A 563 8.94 14.29 21.74
CA ASP A 563 8.12 15.13 22.63
C ASP A 563 7.11 16.00 21.85
N MET A 564 7.42 16.38 20.60
CA MET A 564 6.47 16.98 19.63
C MET A 564 5.41 15.98 19.11
N GLY A 565 5.54 14.69 19.46
CA GLY A 565 4.60 13.62 19.12
C GLY A 565 4.65 13.24 17.64
N ILE A 566 5.86 13.13 17.07
CA ILE A 566 6.13 12.51 15.77
C ILE A 566 6.00 10.97 15.91
N HIS A 567 5.63 10.27 14.83
CA HIS A 567 5.32 8.84 14.89
C HIS A 567 6.58 7.97 14.83
N ALA A 568 7.58 8.35 14.03
CA ALA A 568 8.89 7.70 14.01
C ALA A 568 10.02 8.66 13.62
N VAL A 569 11.25 8.37 14.06
CA VAL A 569 12.47 9.12 13.75
C VAL A 569 13.46 8.19 13.04
N ILE A 570 13.96 8.61 11.87
CA ILE A 570 14.93 7.87 11.06
C ILE A 570 16.33 8.45 11.30
N TYR A 571 17.27 7.65 11.83
CA TYR A 571 18.60 8.10 12.23
C TYR A 571 19.70 7.02 12.11
N ASP A 572 20.96 7.47 12.10
CA ASP A 572 22.15 6.62 12.08
C ASP A 572 22.53 6.16 13.51
N SER A 573 23.36 5.11 13.66
CA SER A 573 23.99 4.75 14.95
C SER A 573 23.01 4.51 16.12
N ILE A 574 21.98 3.69 15.91
CA ILE A 574 21.02 3.28 16.96
C ILE A 574 21.72 2.66 18.19
N ASP A 575 22.86 2.00 18.00
CA ASP A 575 23.74 1.46 19.04
C ASP A 575 24.25 2.52 20.05
N LYS A 576 24.35 3.78 19.61
CA LYS A 576 24.90 4.90 20.38
C LYS A 576 23.84 5.93 20.80
N LEU A 577 22.84 6.16 19.94
CA LEU A 577 21.80 7.18 20.13
C LEU A 577 20.48 6.63 20.71
N GLY A 578 20.28 5.31 20.68
CA GLY A 578 19.18 4.64 21.37
C GLY A 578 19.26 4.76 22.91
N THR A 579 18.18 4.38 23.59
CA THR A 579 18.16 4.35 25.07
C THR A 579 19.15 3.32 25.61
N LYS A 580 19.87 3.66 26.69
CA LYS A 580 20.86 2.75 27.31
C LYS A 580 20.26 1.50 27.96
N GLU A 581 18.97 1.53 28.26
CA GLU A 581 18.18 0.31 28.45
C GLU A 581 17.80 -0.20 27.07
N VAL A 582 18.19 -1.44 26.75
CA VAL A 582 17.88 -2.09 25.46
C VAL A 582 16.37 -2.23 25.33
N LYS A 583 15.77 -1.27 24.63
CA LYS A 583 14.36 -1.24 24.28
C LYS A 583 14.09 -2.40 23.33
N GLU A 584 13.42 -3.44 23.81
CA GLU A 584 12.90 -4.48 22.91
C GLU A 584 11.85 -3.85 21.99
N SER A 585 11.98 -4.09 20.68
CA SER A 585 11.11 -3.50 19.65
C SER A 585 9.64 -3.74 19.99
N ILE A 586 8.80 -2.71 19.76
CA ILE A 586 7.37 -2.78 20.09
C ILE A 586 6.67 -3.93 19.36
N PHE A 587 7.18 -4.33 18.20
CA PHE A 587 6.67 -5.45 17.41
C PHE A 587 7.11 -6.81 17.97
N SER A 588 8.32 -6.92 18.52
CA SER A 588 8.79 -8.13 19.22
C SER A 588 7.97 -8.37 20.50
N LEU A 589 7.65 -7.31 21.24
CA LEU A 589 6.75 -7.35 22.40
C LEU A 589 5.33 -7.78 22.00
N GLU A 590 4.78 -7.20 20.93
CA GLU A 590 3.46 -7.57 20.39
C GLU A 590 3.41 -9.02 19.89
N ALA A 591 4.48 -9.50 19.23
CA ALA A 591 4.59 -10.87 18.73
C ALA A 591 4.59 -11.89 19.88
N LYS A 592 5.41 -11.69 20.91
CA LYS A 592 5.40 -12.51 22.14
C LYS A 592 4.04 -12.49 22.85
N GLY A 593 3.38 -11.32 22.88
CA GLY A 593 2.03 -11.18 23.43
C GLY A 593 1.00 -12.00 22.65
N HIS A 594 1.04 -11.95 21.32
CA HIS A 594 0.20 -12.77 20.43
C HIS A 594 0.47 -14.28 20.62
N GLU A 595 1.73 -14.70 20.66
CA GLU A 595 2.12 -16.10 20.88
C GLU A 595 1.63 -16.62 22.23
N CYS A 596 1.82 -15.84 23.31
CA CYS A 596 1.29 -16.18 24.63
C CYS A 596 -0.25 -16.27 24.65
N MET A 597 -0.97 -15.45 23.88
CA MET A 597 -2.43 -15.58 23.74
C MET A 597 -2.83 -16.84 22.96
N LEU A 598 -2.10 -17.20 21.90
CA LEU A 598 -2.34 -18.43 21.13
C LEU A 598 -2.10 -19.69 21.98
N ILE A 599 -1.02 -19.71 22.76
CA ILE A 599 -0.70 -20.82 23.69
C ILE A 599 -1.80 -20.97 24.76
N ARG A 600 -2.27 -19.86 25.36
CA ARG A 600 -3.40 -19.89 26.31
C ARG A 600 -4.68 -20.38 25.65
N ALA A 601 -5.02 -19.87 24.47
CA ALA A 601 -6.20 -20.30 23.72
C ALA A 601 -6.09 -21.75 23.21
N ALA A 602 -4.90 -22.34 23.14
CA ALA A 602 -4.71 -23.78 22.88
C ALA A 602 -4.94 -24.59 24.16
N ALA A 603 -4.37 -24.17 25.30
CA ALA A 603 -4.59 -24.81 26.61
C ALA A 603 -6.08 -24.78 27.01
N GLU A 604 -6.78 -23.64 26.86
CA GLU A 604 -8.22 -23.50 27.12
C GLU A 604 -9.13 -24.31 26.17
N ARG A 605 -8.57 -24.92 25.11
CA ARG A 605 -9.25 -25.91 24.27
C ARG A 605 -8.94 -27.33 24.75
N ALA A 606 -7.67 -27.64 25.02
CA ALA A 606 -7.26 -28.92 25.60
C ALA A 606 -7.99 -29.22 26.93
N ASP A 607 -8.08 -28.24 27.85
CA ASP A 607 -8.84 -28.37 29.11
C ASP A 607 -10.32 -28.72 28.87
N LYS A 608 -10.93 -28.20 27.79
CA LYS A 608 -12.34 -28.47 27.46
C LYS A 608 -12.53 -29.85 26.83
N ASP A 609 -11.61 -30.26 25.95
CA ASP A 609 -11.62 -31.60 25.36
C ASP A 609 -11.39 -32.68 26.43
N GLU A 610 -10.49 -32.44 27.39
CA GLU A 610 -10.27 -33.33 28.54
C GLU A 610 -11.48 -33.38 29.50
N TYR A 611 -12.22 -32.28 29.64
CA TYR A 611 -13.49 -32.25 30.39
C TYR A 611 -14.65 -32.95 29.67
N LEU A 612 -14.64 -32.98 28.33
CA LEU A 612 -15.63 -33.66 27.49
C LEU A 612 -15.31 -35.16 27.32
N HIS A 613 -14.03 -35.51 27.36
CA HIS A 613 -13.52 -36.88 27.20
C HIS A 613 -12.56 -37.28 28.34
N PRO A 614 -13.05 -37.35 29.60
CA PRO A 614 -12.23 -37.77 30.73
C PRO A 614 -11.71 -39.20 30.50
N THR A 615 -10.39 -39.35 30.42
CA THR A 615 -9.74 -40.63 30.11
C THR A 615 -9.80 -41.57 31.31
N THR A 616 -10.75 -42.51 31.29
CA THR A 616 -10.88 -43.54 32.33
C THR A 616 -9.60 -44.37 32.43
N PRO A 617 -8.97 -44.49 33.62
CA PRO A 617 -7.76 -45.30 33.77
C PRO A 617 -8.03 -46.78 33.44
N GLN A 618 -7.44 -47.28 32.35
CA GLN A 618 -7.56 -48.70 32.00
C GLN A 618 -6.79 -49.56 33.01
N SER A 619 -7.47 -50.55 33.57
CA SER A 619 -6.88 -51.55 34.46
C SER A 619 -5.88 -52.42 33.69
N LEU A 620 -4.65 -52.53 34.20
CA LEU A 620 -3.62 -53.43 33.69
C LEU A 620 -4.02 -54.91 33.93
N GLU A 621 -4.58 -55.55 32.92
CA GLU A 621 -4.67 -57.02 32.90
C GLU A 621 -3.30 -57.64 32.60
N VAL A 622 -2.87 -58.59 33.42
CA VAL A 622 -1.60 -59.30 33.27
C VAL A 622 -1.82 -60.56 32.43
N PRO A 623 -1.17 -60.72 31.26
CA PRO A 623 -1.44 -61.85 30.36
C PRO A 623 -0.74 -63.13 30.82
N THR A 624 -1.51 -64.07 31.38
CA THR A 624 -1.04 -65.40 31.75
C THR A 624 -0.70 -66.25 30.52
N ARG A 625 0.59 -66.48 30.25
CA ARG A 625 1.05 -67.46 29.26
C ARG A 625 1.37 -68.80 29.91
N CYS A 626 0.56 -69.83 29.62
CA CYS A 626 0.99 -71.21 29.80
C CYS A 626 2.05 -71.57 28.76
N LEU A 627 3.10 -72.27 29.20
CA LEU A 627 4.00 -73.03 28.34
C LEU A 627 3.68 -74.51 28.48
N LEU A 628 3.61 -75.21 27.35
CA LEU A 628 3.68 -76.67 27.26
C LEU A 628 4.81 -77.02 26.29
N LEU A 629 5.42 -78.18 26.52
CA LEU A 629 6.42 -78.80 25.64
C LEU A 629 5.70 -79.32 24.36
N ASP A 630 6.35 -79.57 23.23
CA ASP A 630 7.77 -79.94 22.99
C ASP A 630 8.50 -79.05 21.94
#